data_AF-A0AAW1HF58-F1
#
_entry.id   AF-A0AAW1HF58-F1
#
_cell.length_a   1.000
_cell.length_b   1.000
_cell.length_c   1.000
_cell.angle_alpha   90.00
_cell.angle_beta   90.00
_cell.angle_gamma   90.00
#
_symmetry.space_group_name_H-M   'P 1'
#
loop_
_entity.id
_entity.type
_entity.pdbx_description
1 polymer ?
#
loop_
_entity_poly.entity_id
_entity_poly.type
_entity_poly.pdbx_seq_one_letter_code
_entity_poly.pdbx_strand_id
1 'polypeptide(L)'
;MESLPQADVKKFYYRRSFSEENIARFQSALNSESWHGVFDDRDFNTQFQSFYDVLLYHFNLCFPLMKRPVRQSSSSPWYNNELRQMATELRELSTLCKNTSDKDETDHLKKELGSKFKLKDLGRIKECLGMQVHYDVEGKVITLSQKNYINLLLKKFNMLDTKTFKTPMEVKLNLDNNETSDSIRAQYPYQKLIGCLMYLSILTRPLVTPLELNIPIKS
;
A
#
# COMPACT_ATOMS: atom_id res chain seq x y z
N MET A 1 39.75 17.38 -22.03
CA MET A 1 39.01 17.44 -20.75
C MET A 1 38.93 16.01 -20.24
N GLU A 2 39.91 15.60 -19.43
CA GLU A 2 39.96 14.28 -18.81
C GLU A 2 38.80 14.13 -17.83
N SER A 3 37.93 13.15 -18.06
CA SER A 3 36.94 12.71 -17.10
C SER A 3 37.66 12.04 -15.93
N LEU A 4 37.72 12.73 -14.79
CA LEU A 4 38.19 12.15 -13.53
C LEU A 4 37.41 10.85 -13.22
N PRO A 5 38.09 9.76 -12.85
CA PRO A 5 37.42 8.52 -12.49
C PRO A 5 36.57 8.76 -11.24
N GLN A 6 35.26 8.54 -11.39
CA GLN A 6 34.29 8.69 -10.32
C GLN A 6 34.58 7.63 -9.25
N ALA A 7 35.30 8.03 -8.20
CA ALA A 7 35.68 7.15 -7.11
C ALA A 7 34.43 6.46 -6.54
N ASP A 8 34.45 5.13 -6.49
CA ASP A 8 33.38 4.31 -5.94
C ASP A 8 33.13 4.68 -4.46
N VAL A 9 32.17 5.56 -4.22
CA VAL A 9 31.73 5.90 -2.87
C VAL A 9 31.11 4.65 -2.26
N LYS A 10 31.86 3.99 -1.36
CA LYS A 10 31.34 2.87 -0.57
C LYS A 10 30.05 3.29 0.11
N LYS A 11 28.93 2.77 -0.37
CA LYS A 11 27.61 3.05 0.20
C LYS A 11 27.48 2.30 1.52
N PHE A 12 26.97 2.98 2.55
CA PHE A 12 26.67 2.41 3.85
C PHE A 12 25.19 2.58 4.16
N TYR A 13 24.65 1.70 5.00
CA TYR A 13 23.32 1.87 5.58
C TYR A 13 23.38 1.55 7.08
N TYR A 14 22.45 2.12 7.84
CA TYR A 14 22.31 1.83 9.26
C TYR A 14 21.22 0.81 9.45
N ARG A 15 21.49 -0.20 10.29
CA ARG A 15 20.52 -1.26 10.60
C ARG A 15 20.65 -1.66 12.06
N ARG A 16 19.51 -1.88 12.71
CA ARG A 16 19.42 -2.50 14.03
C ARG A 16 19.29 -4.02 13.90
N SER A 17 19.87 -4.77 14.83
CA SER A 17 19.75 -6.22 14.90
C SER A 17 18.78 -6.63 15.99
N PHE A 18 17.72 -7.34 15.61
CA PHE A 18 16.73 -7.91 16.52
C PHE A 18 17.05 -9.40 16.73
N SER A 19 18.12 -9.69 17.47
CA SER A 19 18.43 -11.05 17.93
C SER A 19 17.60 -11.41 19.15
N GLU A 20 17.41 -12.71 19.40
CA GLU A 20 16.72 -13.21 20.59
C GLU A 20 17.37 -12.68 21.89
N GLU A 21 18.70 -12.59 21.92
CA GLU A 21 19.45 -12.02 23.04
C GLU A 21 19.11 -10.54 23.29
N ASN A 22 19.07 -9.71 22.24
CA ASN A 22 18.73 -8.29 22.36
C ASN A 22 17.28 -8.10 22.80
N ILE A 23 16.37 -8.95 22.30
CA ILE A 23 14.96 -8.94 22.70
C ILE A 23 14.81 -9.32 24.17
N ALA A 24 15.46 -10.40 24.62
CA ALA A 24 15.42 -10.84 26.01
C ALA A 24 16.03 -9.79 26.97
N ARG A 25 17.11 -9.14 26.54
CA ARG A 25 17.72 -8.03 27.29
C ARG A 25 16.78 -6.84 27.40
N PHE A 26 16.09 -6.48 26.31
CA PHE A 26 15.13 -5.39 26.30
C PHE A 26 13.92 -5.68 27.20
N GLN A 27 13.37 -6.89 27.14
CA GLN A 27 12.28 -7.33 28.02
C GLN A 27 12.70 -7.28 29.50
N SER A 28 13.89 -7.79 29.82
CA SER A 28 14.44 -7.72 31.18
C SER A 28 14.59 -6.28 31.65
N ALA A 29 15.08 -5.38 30.79
CA ALA A 29 15.27 -3.97 31.11
C ALA A 29 13.95 -3.26 31.41
N LEU A 30 12.91 -3.46 30.58
CA LEU A 30 11.59 -2.88 30.80
C LEU A 30 10.89 -3.43 32.06
N ASN A 31 11.11 -4.70 32.40
CA ASN A 31 10.56 -5.31 33.61
C ASN A 31 11.26 -4.82 34.89
N SER A 32 12.54 -4.44 34.78
CA SER A 32 13.29 -3.85 35.91
C SER A 32 13.02 -2.35 36.10
N GLU A 33 12.37 -1.70 35.14
CA GLU A 33 12.05 -0.29 35.23
C GLU A 33 10.90 -0.01 36.19
N SER A 34 11.00 1.13 36.86
CA SER A 34 10.11 1.46 37.95
C SER A 34 8.83 2.19 37.51
N TRP A 35 8.88 2.85 36.34
CA TRP A 35 7.76 3.55 35.69
C TRP A 35 7.07 4.66 36.50
N HIS A 36 7.64 5.10 37.63
CA HIS A 36 7.06 6.15 38.50
C HIS A 36 6.68 7.43 37.74
N GLY A 37 7.56 7.94 36.86
CA GLY A 37 7.28 9.13 36.04
C GLY A 37 6.17 8.96 34.99
N VAL A 38 5.63 7.75 34.80
CA VAL A 38 4.47 7.50 33.93
C VAL A 38 3.16 7.45 34.73
N PHE A 39 3.23 7.09 36.01
CA PHE A 39 2.04 6.88 36.85
C PHE A 39 1.80 8.00 37.88
N ASP A 40 2.82 8.80 38.20
CA ASP A 40 2.73 9.82 39.27
C ASP A 40 2.27 11.21 38.76
N ASP A 41 2.48 11.52 37.47
CA ASP A 41 2.17 12.85 36.92
C ASP A 41 0.68 13.01 36.58
N ARG A 42 0.10 14.21 36.73
CA ARG A 42 -1.32 14.47 36.39
C ARG A 42 -1.56 14.85 34.92
N ASP A 43 -0.52 15.20 34.18
CA ASP A 43 -0.62 15.59 32.77
C ASP A 43 -0.30 14.43 31.83
N PHE A 44 -1.23 14.11 30.93
CA PHE A 44 -1.10 13.00 29.99
C PHE A 44 0.09 13.16 29.04
N ASN A 45 0.42 14.40 28.64
CA ASN A 45 1.55 14.60 27.74
C ASN A 45 2.86 14.32 28.47
N THR A 46 3.02 14.80 29.71
CA THR A 46 4.19 14.48 30.53
C THR A 46 4.32 12.98 30.78
N GLN A 47 3.23 12.28 31.13
CA GLN A 47 3.24 10.83 31.30
C GLN A 47 3.69 10.09 30.03
N PHE A 48 3.17 10.50 28.85
CA PHE A 48 3.55 9.90 27.58
C PHE A 48 5.01 10.18 27.21
N GLN A 49 5.51 11.39 27.45
CA GLN A 49 6.91 11.73 27.21
C GLN A 49 7.84 10.92 28.12
N SER A 50 7.54 10.85 29.42
CA SER A 50 8.27 10.00 30.37
C SER A 50 8.30 8.54 29.94
N PHE A 51 7.15 8.00 29.49
CA PHE A 51 7.07 6.65 28.94
C PHE A 51 7.96 6.49 27.71
N TYR A 52 7.83 7.42 26.76
CA TYR A 52 8.55 7.37 25.50
C TYR A 52 10.06 7.47 25.70
N ASP A 53 10.53 8.33 26.60
CA ASP A 53 11.94 8.51 26.91
C ASP A 53 12.56 7.25 27.52
N VAL A 54 11.88 6.63 28.51
CA VAL A 54 12.33 5.37 29.11
C VAL A 54 12.36 4.25 28.07
N LEU A 55 11.28 4.12 27.30
CA LEU A 55 11.18 3.11 26.24
C LEU A 55 12.28 3.30 25.19
N LEU A 56 12.48 4.53 24.72
CA LEU A 56 13.44 4.87 23.67
C LEU A 56 14.88 4.72 24.16
N TYR A 57 15.16 5.04 25.41
CA TYR A 57 16.46 4.82 26.04
C TYR A 57 16.83 3.33 26.02
N HIS A 58 15.96 2.47 26.56
CA HIS A 58 16.19 1.02 26.57
C HIS A 58 16.22 0.42 25.17
N PHE A 59 15.39 0.95 24.26
CA PHE A 59 15.37 0.51 22.87
C PHE A 59 16.69 0.85 22.15
N ASN A 60 17.23 2.04 22.36
CA ASN A 60 18.51 2.44 21.76
C ASN A 60 19.69 1.69 22.35
N LEU A 61 19.65 1.36 23.64
CA LEU A 61 20.66 0.54 24.29
C LEU A 61 20.65 -0.91 23.81
N CYS A 62 19.46 -1.53 23.73
CA CYS A 62 19.34 -2.95 23.36
C CYS A 62 19.43 -3.18 21.85
N PHE A 63 19.08 -2.19 21.03
CA PHE A 63 19.07 -2.31 19.57
C PHE A 63 19.92 -1.23 18.91
N PRO A 64 21.24 -1.13 19.16
CA PRO A 64 22.05 -0.03 18.63
C PRO A 64 22.04 0.03 17.09
N LEU A 65 22.09 1.26 16.56
CA LEU A 65 22.20 1.51 15.12
C LEU A 65 23.61 1.14 14.64
N MET A 66 23.73 0.04 13.90
CA MET A 66 25.02 -0.43 13.38
C MET A 66 25.22 0.05 11.95
N LYS A 67 26.37 0.68 11.68
CA LYS A 67 26.81 1.02 10.32
C LYS A 67 27.23 -0.26 9.59
N ARG A 68 26.54 -0.59 8.51
CA ARG A 68 26.84 -1.77 7.69
C ARG A 68 27.25 -1.33 6.27
N PRO A 69 28.31 -1.91 5.69
CA PRO A 69 28.61 -1.69 4.28
C PRO A 69 27.49 -2.30 3.43
N VAL A 70 27.09 -1.60 2.37
CA VAL A 70 26.27 -2.22 1.33
C VAL A 70 27.15 -3.26 0.65
N ARG A 71 26.76 -4.54 0.74
CA ARG A 71 27.42 -5.59 -0.03
C ARG A 71 27.15 -5.29 -1.50
N GLN A 72 28.17 -4.87 -2.23
CA GLN A 72 28.11 -4.90 -3.69
C GLN A 72 28.07 -6.38 -4.09
N SER A 73 27.06 -6.76 -4.87
CA SER A 73 27.01 -8.09 -5.49
C SER A 73 28.27 -8.25 -6.34
N SER A 74 29.05 -9.31 -6.11
CA SER A 74 30.18 -9.67 -6.98
C SER A 74 29.72 -10.16 -8.36
N SER A 75 28.46 -10.59 -8.45
CA SER A 75 27.81 -10.85 -9.73
C SER A 75 27.43 -9.52 -10.36
N SER A 76 27.85 -9.32 -11.62
CA SER A 76 27.33 -8.26 -12.47
C SER A 76 25.81 -8.23 -12.31
N PRO A 77 25.19 -7.04 -12.14
CA PRO A 77 23.75 -6.95 -12.11
C PRO A 77 23.18 -7.72 -13.31
N TRP A 78 22.07 -8.42 -13.10
CA TRP A 78 21.39 -9.19 -14.15
C TRP A 78 20.92 -8.31 -15.33
N TYR A 79 21.07 -6.99 -15.20
CA TYR A 79 20.83 -5.98 -16.21
C TYR A 79 22.11 -5.19 -16.50
N ASN A 80 22.32 -4.84 -17.76
CA ASN A 80 23.38 -3.99 -18.28
C ASN A 80 23.05 -2.49 -18.12
N ASN A 81 24.08 -1.63 -18.21
CA ASN A 81 23.93 -0.17 -18.06
C ASN A 81 22.95 0.44 -19.07
N GLU A 82 22.86 -0.12 -20.27
CA GLU A 82 21.91 0.29 -21.31
C GLU A 82 20.45 0.11 -20.86
N LEU A 83 20.09 -1.04 -20.27
CA LEU A 83 18.74 -1.27 -19.74
C LEU A 83 18.39 -0.28 -18.62
N ARG A 84 19.39 0.11 -17.83
CA ARG A 84 19.21 1.11 -16.77
C ARG A 84 18.97 2.50 -17.35
N GLN A 85 19.73 2.90 -18.36
CA GLN A 85 19.56 4.18 -19.07
C GLN A 85 18.21 4.23 -19.76
N MET A 86 17.82 3.17 -20.47
CA MET A 86 16.50 3.06 -21.09
C MET A 86 15.37 3.16 -20.06
N ALA A 87 15.52 2.54 -18.88
CA ALA A 87 14.52 2.64 -17.82
C ALA A 87 14.44 4.06 -17.20
N THR A 88 15.55 4.78 -17.10
CA THR A 88 15.54 6.18 -16.64
C THR A 88 14.93 7.10 -17.68
N GLU A 89 15.31 6.96 -18.95
CA GLU A 89 14.74 7.72 -20.07
C GLU A 89 13.23 7.50 -20.18
N LEU A 90 12.76 6.26 -20.08
CA LEU A 90 11.32 5.95 -20.11
C LEU A 90 10.56 6.61 -18.95
N ARG A 91 11.17 6.65 -17.75
CA ARG A 91 10.56 7.35 -16.60
C ARG A 91 10.50 8.84 -16.82
N GLU A 92 11.58 9.46 -17.30
CA GLU A 92 11.66 10.89 -17.56
C GLU A 92 10.64 11.31 -18.63
N LEU A 93 10.58 10.59 -19.76
CA LEU A 93 9.59 10.84 -20.80
C LEU A 93 8.16 10.61 -20.29
N SER A 94 7.92 9.58 -19.48
CA SER A 94 6.61 9.36 -18.85
C SER A 94 6.23 10.48 -17.89
N THR A 95 7.18 11.03 -17.12
CA THR A 95 6.92 12.18 -16.25
C THR A 95 6.64 13.44 -17.05
N LEU A 96 7.34 13.65 -18.16
CA LEU A 96 7.09 14.77 -19.06
C LEU A 96 5.67 14.70 -19.62
N CYS A 97 5.26 13.56 -20.17
CA CYS A 97 3.89 13.34 -20.67
C CYS A 97 2.78 13.59 -19.63
N LYS A 98 3.05 13.45 -18.33
CA LYS A 98 2.07 13.73 -17.26
C LYS A 98 1.96 15.20 -16.92
N ASN A 99 3.03 15.96 -17.15
CA ASN A 99 3.12 17.37 -16.80
C ASN A 99 2.73 18.28 -17.98
N THR A 100 2.75 17.78 -19.22
CA THR A 100 2.30 18.52 -20.39
C THR A 100 0.77 18.55 -20.46
N SER A 101 0.20 19.74 -20.65
CA SER A 101 -1.26 19.94 -20.82
C SER A 101 -1.69 19.93 -22.29
N ASP A 102 -0.73 20.13 -23.21
CA ASP A 102 -0.98 20.16 -24.64
C ASP A 102 -1.13 18.75 -25.23
N LYS A 103 -2.24 18.51 -25.92
CA LYS A 103 -2.54 17.22 -26.55
C LYS A 103 -1.56 16.89 -27.67
N ASP A 104 -1.18 17.89 -28.47
CA ASP A 104 -0.31 17.66 -29.63
C ASP A 104 1.10 17.26 -29.18
N GLU A 105 1.60 17.89 -28.11
CA GLU A 105 2.86 17.53 -27.46
C GLU A 105 2.80 16.13 -26.82
N THR A 106 1.69 15.79 -26.14
CA THR A 106 1.53 14.43 -25.58
C THR A 106 1.53 13.35 -26.66
N ASP A 107 0.90 13.61 -27.81
CA ASP A 107 0.82 12.63 -28.89
C ASP A 107 2.14 12.51 -29.65
N HIS A 108 2.89 13.60 -29.79
CA HIS A 108 4.29 13.55 -30.26
C HIS A 108 5.16 12.70 -29.34
N LEU A 109 5.11 12.94 -28.02
CA LEU A 109 5.89 12.18 -27.04
C LEU A 109 5.49 10.70 -26.99
N LYS A 110 4.19 10.37 -27.09
CA LYS A 110 3.74 8.98 -27.20
C LYS A 110 4.29 8.29 -28.45
N LYS A 111 4.33 8.98 -29.59
CA LYS A 111 4.91 8.45 -30.84
C LYS A 111 6.41 8.22 -30.69
N GLU A 112 7.14 9.16 -30.09
CA GLU A 112 8.57 9.01 -29.83
C GLU A 112 8.85 7.85 -28.86
N LEU A 113 8.04 7.71 -27.81
CA LEU A 113 8.16 6.61 -26.85
C LEU A 113 7.80 5.26 -27.52
N GLY A 114 6.83 5.26 -28.43
CA GLY A 114 6.40 4.09 -29.19
C GLY A 114 7.35 3.66 -30.31
N SER A 115 8.21 4.57 -30.79
CA SER A 115 9.28 4.22 -31.74
C SER A 115 10.49 3.61 -31.05
N LYS A 116 10.81 4.06 -29.84
CA LYS A 116 11.91 3.54 -29.00
C LYS A 116 11.52 2.25 -28.25
N PHE A 117 10.26 2.12 -27.84
CA PHE A 117 9.77 1.00 -27.05
C PHE A 117 8.51 0.39 -27.65
N LYS A 118 8.34 -0.94 -27.51
CA LYS A 118 7.11 -1.64 -27.90
C LYS A 118 5.98 -1.29 -26.92
N LEU A 119 5.40 -0.11 -27.10
CA LEU A 119 4.28 0.37 -26.31
C LEU A 119 2.96 -0.12 -26.89
N LYS A 120 2.03 -0.42 -25.98
CA LYS A 120 0.64 -0.64 -26.31
C LYS A 120 -0.16 0.47 -25.64
N ASP A 121 -0.73 1.36 -26.44
CA ASP A 121 -1.71 2.30 -25.91
C ASP A 121 -2.99 1.54 -25.58
N LEU A 122 -3.41 1.62 -24.32
CA LEU A 122 -4.64 1.01 -23.82
C LEU A 122 -5.81 2.00 -23.85
N GLY A 123 -5.56 3.26 -24.26
CA GLY A 123 -6.53 4.34 -24.29
C GLY A 123 -6.96 4.77 -22.90
N ARG A 124 -8.17 5.33 -22.81
CA ARG A 124 -8.76 5.72 -21.53
C ARG A 124 -9.02 4.48 -20.67
N ILE A 125 -8.71 4.59 -19.38
CA ILE A 125 -8.90 3.53 -18.39
C ILE A 125 -10.39 3.22 -18.30
N LYS A 126 -10.79 2.01 -18.69
CA LYS A 126 -12.19 1.55 -18.54
C LYS A 126 -12.42 0.80 -17.25
N GLU A 127 -11.39 0.08 -16.79
CA GLU A 127 -11.42 -0.70 -15.57
C GLU A 127 -10.05 -0.64 -14.90
N CYS A 128 -10.04 -0.35 -13.60
CA CYS A 128 -8.83 -0.35 -12.77
C CYS A 128 -9.16 -1.05 -11.46
N LEU A 129 -8.44 -2.12 -11.14
CA LEU A 129 -8.58 -2.83 -9.87
C LEU A 129 -10.03 -3.30 -9.57
N GLY A 130 -10.77 -3.71 -10.60
CA GLY A 130 -12.18 -4.13 -10.46
C GLY A 130 -13.18 -2.97 -10.38
N MET A 131 -12.72 -1.73 -10.50
CA MET A 131 -13.56 -0.54 -10.58
C MET A 131 -13.67 -0.06 -12.02
N GLN A 132 -14.90 0.04 -12.50
CA GLN A 132 -15.24 0.59 -13.80
C GLN A 132 -15.21 2.11 -13.74
N VAL A 133 -14.66 2.74 -14.77
CA VAL A 133 -14.60 4.19 -14.92
C VAL A 133 -15.49 4.58 -16.09
N HIS A 134 -16.47 5.43 -15.82
CA HIS A 134 -17.31 6.04 -16.84
C HIS A 134 -16.98 7.52 -16.93
N TYR A 135 -16.87 8.01 -18.17
CA TYR A 135 -16.53 9.40 -18.46
C TYR A 135 -17.75 10.06 -19.07
N ASP A 136 -18.37 10.98 -18.35
CA ASP A 136 -19.33 11.91 -18.90
C ASP A 136 -18.59 13.16 -19.38
N VAL A 137 -18.42 13.25 -20.70
CA VAL A 137 -17.67 14.33 -21.34
C VAL A 137 -18.49 15.63 -21.35
N GLU A 138 -19.82 15.52 -21.44
CA GLU A 138 -20.73 16.68 -21.48
C GLU A 138 -20.92 17.26 -20.08
N GLY A 139 -21.15 16.39 -19.09
CA GLY A 139 -21.23 16.77 -17.68
C GLY A 139 -19.90 17.09 -17.02
N LYS A 140 -18.76 16.79 -17.67
CA LYS A 140 -17.39 16.87 -17.11
C LYS A 140 -17.23 16.11 -15.79
N VAL A 141 -17.88 14.95 -15.72
CA VAL A 141 -17.93 14.10 -14.53
C VAL A 141 -17.29 12.75 -14.86
N ILE A 142 -16.50 12.25 -13.92
CA ILE A 142 -16.03 10.86 -13.94
C ILE A 142 -16.79 10.12 -12.86
N THR A 143 -17.47 9.03 -13.22
CA THR A 143 -18.12 8.14 -12.26
C THR A 143 -17.39 6.81 -12.16
N LEU A 144 -17.32 6.29 -10.93
CA LEU A 144 -16.66 5.04 -10.60
C LEU A 144 -17.71 4.02 -10.12
N SER A 145 -17.68 2.81 -10.71
CA SER A 145 -18.62 1.74 -10.39
C SER A 145 -17.89 0.45 -10.04
N GLN A 146 -18.27 -0.22 -8.95
CA GLN A 146 -17.74 -1.54 -8.58
C GLN A 146 -18.69 -2.70 -8.91
N LYS A 147 -19.72 -2.45 -9.74
CA LYS A 147 -20.77 -3.43 -10.04
C LYS A 147 -20.21 -4.76 -10.57
N ASN A 148 -19.22 -4.70 -11.46
CA ASN A 148 -18.57 -5.91 -11.99
C ASN A 148 -17.84 -6.71 -10.91
N TYR A 149 -17.10 -6.03 -10.03
CA TYR A 149 -16.38 -6.71 -8.96
C TYR A 149 -17.35 -7.33 -7.93
N ILE A 150 -18.45 -6.65 -7.60
CA ILE A 150 -19.52 -7.21 -6.76
C ILE A 150 -20.12 -8.46 -7.41
N ASN A 151 -20.45 -8.42 -8.70
CA ASN A 151 -20.97 -9.60 -9.42
C ASN A 151 -19.97 -10.76 -9.45
N LEU A 152 -18.68 -10.48 -9.64
CA LEU A 152 -17.62 -11.48 -9.57
C LEU A 152 -17.52 -12.11 -8.18
N LEU A 153 -17.64 -11.31 -7.12
CA LEU A 153 -17.66 -11.82 -5.74
C LEU A 153 -18.90 -12.68 -5.47
N LEU A 154 -20.09 -12.22 -5.87
CA LEU A 154 -21.32 -12.99 -5.72
C LEU A 154 -21.21 -14.34 -6.44
N LYS A 155 -20.69 -14.37 -7.67
CA LYS A 155 -20.43 -15.63 -8.40
C LYS A 155 -19.41 -16.52 -7.68
N LYS A 156 -18.33 -15.93 -7.16
CA LYS A 156 -17.24 -16.66 -6.49
C LYS A 156 -17.68 -17.34 -5.19
N PHE A 157 -18.64 -16.77 -4.48
CA PHE A 157 -19.19 -17.32 -3.24
C PHE A 157 -20.55 -18.01 -3.45
N ASN A 158 -20.98 -18.24 -4.69
CA ASN A 158 -22.29 -18.82 -5.03
C ASN A 158 -23.49 -18.07 -4.39
N MET A 159 -23.40 -16.74 -4.35
CA MET A 159 -24.39 -15.84 -3.73
C MET A 159 -25.26 -15.07 -4.74
N LEU A 160 -25.28 -15.46 -6.02
CA LEU A 160 -26.00 -14.72 -7.07
C LEU A 160 -27.51 -14.60 -6.82
N ASP A 161 -28.12 -15.64 -6.24
CA ASP A 161 -29.56 -15.70 -5.97
C ASP A 161 -29.93 -15.34 -4.52
N THR A 162 -28.98 -14.75 -3.77
CA THR A 162 -29.20 -14.44 -2.35
C THR A 162 -30.11 -13.24 -2.17
N LYS A 163 -31.07 -13.34 -1.24
CA LYS A 163 -32.00 -12.25 -0.91
C LYS A 163 -31.23 -11.08 -0.30
N THR A 164 -31.56 -9.86 -0.73
CA THR A 164 -31.04 -8.64 -0.14
C THR A 164 -31.68 -8.41 1.22
N PHE A 165 -30.85 -8.17 2.25
CA PHE A 165 -31.30 -7.80 3.58
C PHE A 165 -30.90 -6.36 3.88
N LYS A 166 -31.81 -5.59 4.50
CA LYS A 166 -31.55 -4.18 4.88
C LYS A 166 -30.55 -4.05 6.02
N THR A 167 -30.41 -5.09 6.84
CA THR A 167 -29.47 -5.12 7.96
C THR A 167 -28.22 -5.89 7.55
N PRO A 168 -27.02 -5.26 7.57
CA PRO A 168 -25.77 -5.91 7.17
C PRO A 168 -25.33 -7.01 8.15
N MET A 169 -25.90 -7.06 9.35
CA MET A 169 -25.65 -8.07 10.37
C MET A 169 -26.92 -8.26 11.22
N GLU A 170 -27.26 -9.50 11.54
CA GLU A 170 -28.36 -9.81 12.45
C GLU A 170 -27.96 -9.44 13.88
N VAL A 171 -28.84 -8.71 14.60
CA VAL A 171 -28.55 -8.14 15.93
C VAL A 171 -28.35 -9.23 17.00
N LYS A 172 -28.78 -10.47 16.73
CA LYS A 172 -28.71 -11.61 17.65
C LYS A 172 -28.14 -12.86 16.94
N LEU A 173 -26.90 -12.78 16.50
CA LEU A 173 -26.15 -13.96 16.07
C LEU A 173 -25.80 -14.81 17.30
N ASN A 174 -26.54 -15.90 17.53
CA ASN A 174 -26.10 -16.96 18.43
C ASN A 174 -24.97 -17.73 17.76
N LEU A 175 -23.74 -17.32 18.04
CA LEU A 175 -22.54 -18.04 17.63
C LEU A 175 -22.29 -19.15 18.65
N ASP A 176 -22.96 -20.29 18.49
CA ASP A 176 -22.64 -21.46 19.31
C ASP A 176 -21.22 -21.95 18.95
N ASN A 177 -20.30 -21.82 19.91
CA ASN A 177 -18.88 -22.15 19.75
C ASN A 177 -18.59 -23.65 19.53
N ASN A 178 -19.62 -24.49 19.49
CA ASN A 178 -19.49 -25.95 19.55
C ASN A 178 -19.63 -26.65 18.19
N GLU A 179 -19.99 -25.95 17.10
CA GLU A 179 -20.28 -26.60 15.81
C GLU A 179 -19.48 -26.07 14.60
N THR A 180 -18.40 -25.30 14.77
CA THR A 180 -17.49 -25.08 13.62
C THR A 180 -16.58 -26.28 13.43
N SER A 181 -17.10 -27.34 12.80
CA SER A 181 -16.25 -28.39 12.25
C SER A 181 -15.26 -27.78 11.25
N ASP A 182 -14.07 -28.37 11.14
CA ASP A 182 -13.07 -27.94 10.15
C ASP A 182 -13.62 -27.98 8.70
N SER A 183 -14.67 -28.77 8.46
CA SER A 183 -15.39 -28.81 7.18
C SER A 183 -16.15 -27.51 6.86
N ILE A 184 -16.74 -26.81 7.85
CA ILE A 184 -17.43 -25.52 7.64
C ILE A 184 -16.43 -24.40 7.37
N ARG A 185 -15.28 -24.41 8.07
CA ARG A 185 -14.15 -23.49 7.80
C ARG A 185 -13.55 -23.68 6.40
N ALA A 186 -13.53 -24.91 5.90
CA ALA A 186 -13.12 -25.21 4.54
C ALA A 186 -14.18 -24.78 3.49
N GLN A 187 -15.47 -24.87 3.84
CA GLN A 187 -16.59 -24.53 2.95
C GLN A 187 -16.74 -23.01 2.74
N TYR A 188 -16.49 -22.20 3.77
CA TYR A 188 -16.53 -20.74 3.66
C TYR A 188 -15.23 -20.13 4.20
N PRO A 189 -14.30 -19.67 3.33
CA PRO A 189 -13.07 -19.03 3.78
C PRO A 189 -13.39 -17.63 4.30
N TYR A 190 -13.88 -17.53 5.54
CA TYR A 190 -14.33 -16.30 6.19
C TYR A 190 -13.29 -15.18 6.08
N GLN A 191 -12.01 -15.47 6.27
CA GLN A 191 -10.92 -14.49 6.10
C GLN A 191 -10.87 -13.88 4.69
N LYS A 192 -11.11 -14.69 3.66
CA LYS A 192 -11.14 -14.26 2.26
C LYS A 192 -12.37 -13.40 1.98
N LEU A 193 -13.52 -13.77 2.54
CA LEU A 193 -14.76 -13.00 2.42
C LEU A 193 -14.63 -11.64 3.11
N ILE A 194 -14.10 -11.61 4.34
CA ILE A 194 -13.81 -10.39 5.09
C ILE A 194 -12.82 -9.50 4.30
N GLY A 195 -11.75 -10.08 3.75
CA GLY A 195 -10.79 -9.32 2.93
C GLY A 195 -11.43 -8.70 1.68
N CYS A 196 -12.28 -9.44 0.97
CA CYS A 196 -13.03 -8.92 -0.18
C CYS A 196 -14.03 -7.83 0.23
N LEU A 197 -14.71 -7.99 1.37
CA LEU A 197 -15.66 -7.00 1.90
C LEU A 197 -14.95 -5.72 2.35
N MET A 198 -13.80 -5.86 3.03
CA MET A 198 -12.95 -4.73 3.40
C MET A 198 -12.50 -3.98 2.15
N TYR A 199 -12.03 -4.70 1.13
CA TYR A 199 -11.61 -4.11 -0.15
C TYR A 199 -12.73 -3.30 -0.82
N LEU A 200 -13.94 -3.86 -0.90
CA LEU A 200 -15.13 -3.12 -1.34
C LEU A 200 -15.32 -1.85 -0.50
N SER A 201 -15.41 -2.00 0.83
CA SER A 201 -15.75 -0.91 1.74
C SER A 201 -14.73 0.22 1.77
N ILE A 202 -13.45 -0.06 1.55
CA ILE A 202 -12.37 0.93 1.61
C ILE A 202 -12.28 1.70 0.29
N LEU A 203 -12.41 1.01 -0.85
CA LEU A 203 -12.22 1.62 -2.16
C LEU A 203 -13.41 2.46 -2.63
N THR A 204 -14.64 2.06 -2.30
CA THR A 204 -15.83 2.85 -2.67
C THR A 204 -16.31 3.78 -1.60
N ARG A 205 -15.75 3.75 -0.38
CA ARG A 205 -16.29 4.44 0.81
C ARG A 205 -16.78 5.87 0.46
N PRO A 206 -18.09 6.06 0.25
CA PRO A 206 -18.68 7.37 0.23
C PRO A 206 -18.92 7.69 1.71
N LEU A 207 -18.78 8.94 2.10
CA LEU A 207 -19.52 9.38 3.27
C LEU A 207 -21.02 9.17 2.95
N VAL A 208 -21.58 8.07 3.46
CA VAL A 208 -23.00 7.69 3.56
C VAL A 208 -23.93 8.52 2.65
N THR A 209 -23.91 8.25 1.34
CA THR A 209 -24.95 8.63 0.35
C THR A 209 -24.76 7.82 -0.94
N PRO A 210 -25.80 7.67 -1.80
CA PRO A 210 -25.80 6.75 -2.93
C PRO A 210 -24.63 6.99 -3.88
N LEU A 211 -23.97 5.90 -4.26
CA LEU A 211 -22.68 5.83 -4.93
C LEU A 211 -22.72 6.29 -6.39
N GLU A 212 -22.77 7.60 -6.59
CA GLU A 212 -22.23 8.28 -7.77
C GLU A 212 -21.13 9.22 -7.29
N LEU A 213 -19.90 8.71 -7.22
CA LEU A 213 -18.73 9.54 -6.93
C LEU A 213 -18.43 10.39 -8.16
N ASN A 214 -19.05 11.56 -8.24
CA ASN A 214 -18.81 12.56 -9.27
C ASN A 214 -17.50 13.29 -8.98
N ILE A 215 -16.42 12.91 -9.66
CA ILE A 215 -15.16 13.64 -9.58
C ILE A 215 -15.17 14.72 -10.67
N PRO A 216 -15.18 16.02 -10.32
CA PRO A 216 -15.14 17.09 -11.30
C PRO A 216 -13.75 17.14 -11.97
N ILE A 217 -13.75 17.23 -13.30
CA ILE A 217 -12.51 17.40 -14.06
C ILE A 217 -12.05 18.85 -13.92
N LYS A 218 -10.94 19.10 -13.21
CA LYS A 218 -10.28 20.42 -13.23
C LYS A 218 -9.66 20.66 -14.60
N SER A 219 -9.95 21.84 -15.15
CA SER A 219 -9.34 22.41 -16.36
C SER A 219 -7.84 22.60 -16.21
#